data_AF-A0A162Y590-F1
#
_entry.id   AF-A0A162Y590-F1
#
_cell.length_a   1.000
_cell.length_b   1.000
_cell.length_c   1.000
_cell.angle_alpha   90.00
_cell.angle_beta   90.00
_cell.angle_gamma   90.00
#
_symmetry.space_group_name_H-M   'P 1'
#
loop_
_entity.id
_entity.type
_entity.pdbx_description
1 polymer ?
#
loop_
_entity_poly.entity_id
_entity_poly.type
_entity_poly.pdbx_seq_one_letter_code
_entity_poly.pdbx_strand_id
1 'polypeptide(L)'
;MACFITRHNKPESLLIVDEAVTAALCAEHMSPEIELKKSRLYMICDACGGTVDLAIFEKENLLGIHGLKEVTIGTSKFCGSTFVDSRFTDLVYKKEPPSKHVISKYEITEDFKNNIKIYNDNNNNT
;
A
#
# COMPACT_ATOMS: atom_id res chain seq x y z
N MET A 1 -12.73 9.74 2.32
CA MET A 1 -12.91 10.13 3.74
C MET A 1 -11.57 10.65 4.19
N ALA A 2 -11.35 11.96 4.13
CA ALA A 2 -10.04 12.55 4.40
C ALA A 2 -9.81 12.64 5.92
N CYS A 3 -8.76 12.01 6.43
CA CYS A 3 -8.32 12.27 7.80
C CYS A 3 -7.61 13.64 7.85
N PHE A 4 -8.19 14.57 8.61
CA PHE A 4 -7.55 15.84 8.91
C PHE A 4 -6.73 15.68 10.20
N ILE A 5 -5.41 15.52 10.06
CA ILE A 5 -4.50 15.77 11.18
C ILE A 5 -4.57 17.28 11.44
N THR A 6 -5.33 17.69 12.46
CA THR A 6 -5.44 19.11 12.84
C THR A 6 -4.49 19.43 14.00
N ARG A 7 -4.04 20.69 14.06
CA ARG A 7 -3.15 21.21 15.11
C ARG A 7 -3.69 21.09 16.55
N HIS A 8 -4.97 20.74 16.70
CA HIS A 8 -5.64 20.60 17.99
C HIS A 8 -5.64 19.17 18.54
N ASN A 9 -5.15 18.19 17.77
CA ASN A 9 -5.02 16.83 18.27
C ASN A 9 -3.94 16.76 19.36
N LYS A 10 -4.29 16.16 20.51
CA LYS A 10 -3.33 15.99 21.61
C LYS A 10 -2.25 14.98 21.20
N PRO A 11 -0.98 15.13 21.63
CA PRO A 11 0.07 14.17 21.31
C PRO A 11 -0.24 12.72 21.70
N GLU A 12 -1.16 12.54 22.65
CA GLU A 12 -1.50 11.27 23.29
C GLU A 12 -2.75 10.62 22.67
N SER A 13 -3.39 11.27 21.70
CA SER A 13 -4.54 10.71 20.99
C SER A 13 -4.09 9.87 19.80
N LEU A 14 -4.55 8.62 19.72
CA LEU A 14 -4.44 7.80 18.53
C LEU A 14 -5.28 8.40 17.40
N LEU A 15 -4.69 8.53 16.22
CA LEU A 15 -5.34 9.04 15.02
C LEU A 15 -5.42 7.93 13.98
N ILE A 16 -6.60 7.76 13.38
CA ILE A 16 -6.74 6.96 12.16
C ILE A 16 -6.33 7.86 11.02
N VAL A 17 -5.29 7.48 10.30
CA VAL A 17 -4.77 8.22 9.15
C VAL A 17 -5.01 7.42 7.89
N ASP A 18 -5.13 8.14 6.77
CA ASP A 18 -5.23 7.52 5.45
C ASP A 18 -3.90 6.84 5.06
N GLU A 19 -3.98 5.72 4.36
CA GLU A 19 -2.82 4.93 3.95
C GLU A 19 -1.89 5.74 3.03
N ALA A 20 -2.45 6.47 2.05
CA ALA A 20 -1.66 7.27 1.13
C ALA A 20 -0.98 8.45 1.83
N VAL A 21 -1.65 9.07 2.81
CA VAL A 21 -1.05 10.13 3.66
C VAL A 21 0.10 9.56 4.48
N THR A 22 -0.08 8.38 5.07
CA THR A 22 0.94 7.71 5.87
C THR A 22 2.15 7.35 5.02
N ALA A 23 1.92 6.80 3.82
CA ALA A 23 2.97 6.48 2.87
C ALA A 23 3.76 7.73 2.44
N ALA A 24 3.08 8.86 2.21
CA ALA A 24 3.73 10.12 1.84
C ALA A 24 4.64 10.66 2.96
N LEU A 25 4.16 10.67 4.21
CA LEU A 25 4.96 11.08 5.38
C LEU A 25 6.16 10.15 5.61
N CYS A 26 5.95 8.84 5.46
CA CYS A 26 6.99 7.83 5.56
C CYS A 26 8.08 8.05 4.48
N ALA A 27 7.66 8.29 3.24
CA ALA A 27 8.58 8.57 2.13
C ALA A 27 9.39 9.85 2.37
N GLU A 28 8.78 10.92 2.87
CA GLU A 28 9.49 12.16 3.23
C GLU A 28 10.51 11.92 4.35
N HIS A 29 10.16 11.11 5.35
CA HIS A 29 11.03 10.88 6.51
C HIS A 29 12.19 9.93 6.21
N MET A 30 11.93 8.85 5.46
CA MET A 30 12.90 7.76 5.25
C MET A 30 13.82 7.97 4.05
N SER A 31 13.44 8.83 3.09
CA SER A 31 14.17 8.98 1.83
C SER A 31 14.82 10.36 1.73
N PRO A 32 16.05 10.55 2.25
CA PRO A 32 16.76 11.83 2.12
C PRO A 32 17.02 12.24 0.65
N GLU A 33 17.00 11.28 -0.27
CA GLU A 33 17.13 11.49 -1.72
C GLU A 33 15.83 12.03 -2.36
N ILE A 34 14.68 11.73 -1.75
CA ILE A 34 13.39 12.28 -2.15
C ILE A 34 13.23 13.62 -1.43
N GLU A 35 14.03 14.59 -1.83
CA GLU A 35 13.87 15.96 -1.37
C GLU A 35 12.57 16.50 -1.99
N LEU A 36 11.49 16.47 -1.21
CA LEU A 36 10.22 17.05 -1.62
C LEU A 36 10.42 18.56 -1.78
N LYS A 37 10.47 19.05 -3.02
CA LYS A 37 10.70 20.47 -3.35
C LYS A 37 9.37 21.21 -3.36
N LYS A 38 9.39 22.46 -2.91
CA LYS A 38 8.22 23.36 -3.04
C LYS A 38 7.79 23.44 -4.51
N SER A 39 6.49 23.56 -4.74
CA SER A 39 5.88 23.67 -6.07
C SER A 39 6.06 22.44 -6.97
N ARG A 40 6.42 21.28 -6.42
CA ARG A 40 6.34 19.98 -7.11
C ARG A 40 5.19 19.15 -6.56
N LEU A 41 4.63 18.35 -7.45
CA LEU A 41 3.58 17.39 -7.14
C LEU A 41 4.18 15.99 -7.06
N TYR A 42 3.71 15.23 -6.08
CA TYR A 42 4.16 13.89 -5.77
C TYR A 42 2.96 12.97 -5.75
N MET A 43 2.99 11.93 -6.57
CA MET A 43 1.91 10.95 -6.61
C MET A 43 2.30 9.75 -5.75
N ILE A 44 1.44 9.41 -4.80
CA ILE A 44 1.48 8.13 -4.12
C ILE A 44 0.58 7.17 -4.88
N CYS A 45 1.12 6.00 -5.18
CA CYS A 45 0.40 4.89 -5.80
C CYS A 45 0.47 3.70 -4.85
N ASP A 46 -0.66 3.42 -4.19
CA ASP A 46 -0.83 2.23 -3.37
C ASP A 46 -1.56 1.18 -4.21
N ALA A 47 -0.83 0.11 -4.56
CA ALA A 47 -1.33 -0.97 -5.39
C ALA A 47 -1.48 -2.24 -4.57
N CYS A 48 -2.56 -2.30 -3.80
CA CYS A 48 -2.89 -3.43 -2.95
C CYS A 48 -3.55 -4.60 -3.71
N GLY A 49 -3.93 -5.64 -2.98
CA GLY A 49 -4.53 -6.85 -3.56
C GLY A 49 -5.92 -6.61 -4.16
N GLY A 50 -6.73 -5.74 -3.56
CA GLY A 50 -8.10 -5.45 -4.02
C GLY A 50 -8.19 -4.13 -4.77
N THR A 51 -7.66 -3.06 -4.17
CA THR A 51 -7.72 -1.71 -4.71
C THR A 51 -6.37 -1.24 -5.20
N VAL A 52 -6.41 -0.31 -6.15
CA VAL A 52 -5.31 0.59 -6.44
C VAL A 52 -5.78 2.00 -6.13
N ASP A 53 -5.04 2.68 -5.26
CA ASP A 53 -5.33 4.00 -4.73
C ASP A 53 -4.25 4.99 -5.18
N LEU A 54 -4.67 6.12 -5.75
CA LEU A 54 -3.79 7.20 -6.20
C LEU A 54 -4.13 8.48 -5.45
N ALA A 55 -3.12 9.16 -4.91
CA ALA A 55 -3.28 10.49 -4.31
C ALA A 55 -2.09 11.38 -4.68
N ILE A 56 -2.34 12.66 -4.91
CA ILE A 56 -1.30 13.63 -5.27
C ILE A 56 -1.10 14.59 -4.10
N PHE A 57 0.15 14.77 -3.70
CA PHE A 57 0.58 15.63 -2.61
C PHE A 57 1.52 16.72 -3.10
N GLU A 58 1.43 17.88 -2.46
CA GLU A 58 2.41 18.96 -2.57
C GLU A 58 3.06 19.20 -1.21
N LYS A 59 4.32 19.65 -1.23
CA LYS A 59 4.97 20.10 0.00
C LYS A 59 4.40 21.44 0.43
N GLU A 60 3.77 21.46 1.60
CA GLU A 60 3.32 22.67 2.24
C GLU A 60 4.40 23.17 3.20
N ASN A 61 4.67 24.47 3.14
CA ASN A 61 5.54 25.12 4.12
C ASN A 61 4.90 26.46 4.49
N LEU A 62 3.90 26.36 5.37
CA LEU A 62 3.20 27.50 5.93
C LEU A 62 3.82 27.84 7.28
N LEU A 63 4.27 29.08 7.46
CA LEU A 63 4.73 29.61 8.75
C LEU A 63 5.87 28.79 9.41
N GLY A 64 6.76 28.20 8.61
CA GLY A 64 7.91 27.42 9.10
C GLY A 64 7.58 25.98 9.51
N ILE A 65 6.35 25.52 9.28
CA ILE A 65 5.94 24.13 9.53
C ILE A 65 6.05 23.36 8.21
N HIS A 66 6.87 22.31 8.21
CA HIS A 66 7.01 21.39 7.08
C HIS A 66 5.89 20.33 7.13
N GLY A 67 5.21 20.11 6.01
CA GLY A 67 4.21 19.06 5.90
C GLY A 67 3.80 18.78 4.46
N LEU A 68 2.83 17.88 4.30
CA LEU A 68 2.27 17.46 3.01
C LEU A 68 0.79 17.79 2.95
N LYS A 69 0.38 18.28 1.79
CA LYS A 69 -1.00 18.63 1.50
C LYS A 69 -1.47 17.85 0.28
N GLU A 70 -2.57 17.12 0.43
CA GLU A 70 -3.24 16.45 -0.68
C GLU A 70 -3.88 17.51 -1.60
N VAL A 71 -3.58 17.46 -2.90
CA VAL A 71 -4.04 18.46 -3.89
C VAL A 71 -5.20 17.95 -4.76
N THR A 72 -5.41 16.64 -4.80
CA THR A 72 -6.51 16.01 -5.55
C THR A 72 -7.23 15.04 -4.64
N ILE A 73 -8.55 14.90 -4.79
CA ILE A 73 -9.27 13.82 -4.12
C ILE A 73 -8.66 12.49 -4.58
N GLY A 74 -8.15 11.71 -3.62
CA GLY A 74 -7.64 10.36 -3.90
C GLY A 74 -8.63 9.52 -4.72
N THR A 75 -8.11 8.80 -5.71
CA THR A 75 -8.91 7.93 -6.58
C THR A 75 -8.64 6.46 -6.28
N SER A 76 -9.71 5.69 -6.09
CA SER A 76 -9.65 4.25 -5.82
C SER A 76 -10.34 3.44 -6.91
N LYS A 77 -9.76 2.29 -7.29
CA LYS A 77 -10.37 1.33 -8.21
C LYS A 77 -10.13 -0.11 -7.79
N PHE A 78 -11.12 -0.97 -8.01
CA PHE A 78 -11.02 -2.42 -7.85
C PHE A 78 -10.23 -3.05 -9.01
N CYS A 79 -8.92 -2.92 -8.99
CA CYS A 79 -8.02 -3.46 -9.99
C CYS A 79 -6.67 -3.91 -9.40
N GLY A 80 -6.66 -4.28 -8.13
CA GLY A 80 -5.48 -4.79 -7.44
C GLY A 80 -5.01 -6.17 -7.92
N SER A 81 -3.92 -6.67 -7.33
CA SER A 81 -3.25 -7.90 -7.80
C SER A 81 -4.13 -9.16 -7.76
N THR A 82 -5.15 -9.24 -6.90
CA THR A 82 -6.09 -10.38 -6.88
C THR A 82 -6.84 -10.51 -8.20
N PHE A 83 -7.13 -9.40 -8.87
CA PHE A 83 -7.75 -9.42 -10.20
C PHE A 83 -6.77 -9.92 -11.25
N VAL A 84 -5.48 -9.56 -11.14
CA VAL A 84 -4.42 -10.06 -12.02
C VAL A 84 -4.29 -11.58 -11.86
N ASP A 85 -4.21 -12.07 -10.63
CA ASP A 85 -4.11 -13.50 -10.31
C ASP A 85 -5.32 -14.28 -10.82
N SER A 86 -6.53 -13.74 -10.66
CA SER A 86 -7.75 -14.35 -11.18
C SER A 86 -7.71 -14.48 -12.69
N ARG A 87 -7.33 -13.41 -13.42
CA ARG A 87 -7.24 -13.44 -14.88
C ARG A 87 -6.15 -14.37 -15.37
N PHE A 88 -5.02 -14.41 -14.67
CA PHE A 88 -3.95 -15.34 -14.99
C PHE A 88 -4.40 -16.80 -14.81
N THR A 89 -5.13 -17.08 -13.72
CA THR A 89 -5.71 -18.40 -13.46
C THR A 89 -6.65 -18.83 -14.59
N ASP A 90 -7.55 -17.94 -15.04
CA ASP A 90 -8.45 -18.21 -16.16
C ASP A 90 -7.68 -18.52 -17.46
N LEU A 91 -6.60 -17.78 -17.73
CA LEU A 91 -5.74 -18.00 -18.89
C LEU A 91 -5.04 -19.36 -18.83
N VAL A 92 -4.53 -19.74 -17.66
CA VAL A 92 -3.91 -21.05 -17.43
C VAL A 92 -4.94 -22.15 -17.68
N TYR A 93 -6.14 -22.07 -17.09
CA TYR A 93 -7.18 -23.09 -17.29
C TYR A 93 -7.70 -23.19 -18.71
N LYS A 94 -7.70 -22.08 -19.46
CA LYS A 94 -8.04 -22.10 -20.89
C LYS A 94 -6.99 -22.83 -21.71
N LYS A 95 -5.71 -22.72 -21.34
CA LYS A 95 -4.60 -23.33 -22.07
C LYS A 95 -4.40 -24.79 -21.69
N GLU A 96 -4.48 -25.09 -20.40
CA GLU A 96 -4.32 -26.40 -19.82
C GLU A 96 -5.41 -26.56 -18.73
N PRO A 97 -6.53 -27.22 -19.03
CA PRO A 97 -7.55 -27.46 -18.03
C PRO A 97 -6.96 -28.31 -16.90
N PRO A 98 -7.27 -28.00 -15.63
CA PRO A 98 -6.63 -28.66 -14.52
C PRO A 98 -6.94 -30.16 -14.56
N SER A 99 -5.89 -30.98 -14.45
CA SER A 99 -6.05 -32.40 -14.14
C SER A 99 -6.70 -32.53 -12.76
N LYS A 100 -7.38 -33.66 -12.47
CA LYS A 100 -8.19 -33.89 -11.23
C LYS A 100 -7.48 -33.60 -9.89
N HIS A 101 -6.18 -33.38 -9.87
CA HIS A 101 -5.45 -32.81 -8.73
C HIS A 101 -5.46 -31.27 -8.81
N VAL A 102 -6.60 -30.68 -8.47
CA VAL A 102 -6.63 -29.27 -8.09
C VAL A 102 -6.22 -29.24 -6.63
N ILE A 103 -4.95 -28.93 -6.35
CA ILE A 103 -4.53 -28.58 -4.99
C ILE A 103 -5.36 -27.39 -4.57
N SER A 104 -6.10 -27.52 -3.47
CA SER A 104 -7.03 -26.47 -3.08
C SER A 104 -6.26 -25.22 -2.66
N LYS A 105 -6.85 -24.04 -2.85
CA LYS A 105 -6.27 -22.78 -2.39
C LYS A 105 -5.94 -22.81 -0.89
N TYR A 106 -6.68 -23.61 -0.11
CA TYR A 106 -6.42 -23.86 1.31
C TYR A 106 -5.10 -24.61 1.54
N GLU A 107 -4.83 -25.68 0.79
CA GLU A 107 -3.59 -26.46 0.92
C GLU A 107 -2.36 -25.60 0.60
N ILE A 108 -2.41 -24.79 -0.46
CA ILE A 108 -1.32 -23.86 -0.81
C ILE A 108 -1.12 -22.80 0.29
N THR A 109 -2.20 -22.29 0.88
CA THR A 109 -2.13 -21.28 1.94
C THR A 109 -1.53 -21.86 3.22
N GLU A 110 -1.88 -23.09 3.57
CA GLU A 110 -1.32 -23.78 4.73
C GLU A 110 0.15 -24.17 4.51
N ASP A 111 0.53 -24.62 3.31
CA ASP A 111 1.93 -24.86 2.98
C ASP A 111 2.76 -23.58 3.06
N PHE A 112 2.24 -22.44 2.59
CA PHE A 112 2.94 -21.16 2.72
C PHE A 112 3.13 -20.77 4.20
N LYS A 113 2.08 -20.88 5.02
CA LYS A 113 2.17 -20.54 6.45
C LYS A 113 3.14 -21.45 7.18
N ASN A 114 3.07 -22.76 6.93
CA ASN A 114 3.77 -23.76 7.73
C ASN A 114 5.21 -24.00 7.27
N ASN A 115 5.52 -23.80 5.99
CA ASN A 115 6.85 -24.10 5.46
C ASN A 115 7.63 -22.84 5.05
N ILE A 116 6.97 -21.80 4.56
CA ILE A 116 7.65 -20.62 4.00
C ILE A 116 7.73 -19.49 5.03
N LYS A 117 6.62 -19.17 5.71
CA LYS A 117 6.60 -18.07 6.69
C LYS A 117 7.49 -18.36 7.90
N ILE A 118 7.43 -19.59 8.44
CA ILE A 118 8.25 -20.03 9.59
C ILE A 118 9.75 -20.00 9.25
N TYR A 119 10.14 -20.32 8.02
CA TYR A 119 11.54 -20.29 7.60
C TYR A 119 12.12 -18.87 7.61
N ASN A 120 11.36 -17.87 7.15
CA ASN A 120 11.82 -16.48 7.12
C ASN A 120 11.85 -15.83 8.51
N ASP A 121 10.90 -16.14 9.39
CA ASP A 121 10.88 -15.59 10.76
C ASP A 121 12.04 -16.12 11.62
N ASN A 122 12.54 -17.33 11.33
CA ASN A 122 13.68 -17.92 12.04
C ASN A 122 15.05 -17.45 11.53
N ASN A 123 15.16 -17.04 10.26
CA ASN A 123 16.42 -16.57 9.67
C ASN A 123 16.66 -15.06 9.81
N ASN A 124 15.64 -14.28 10.18
CA ASN A 124 15.76 -12.84 10.44
C ASN A 124 16.06 -12.49 11.91
N ASN A 125 16.26 -13.50 12.77
CA ASN A 125 16.59 -13.37 14.20
C ASN A 125 18.05 -13.73 14.52
N THR A 126 18.95 -13.69 13.54
CA THR A 126 20.41 -13.87 13.70
C THR A 126 21.17 -12.65 13.20
#